data_AF-A0A419F0Q3-F1
#
_entry.id   AF-A0A419F0Q3-F1
#
_cell.length_a   1.000
_cell.length_b   1.000
_cell.length_c   1.000
_cell.angle_alpha   90.00
_cell.angle_beta   90.00
_cell.angle_gamma   90.00
#
_symmetry.space_group_name_H-M   'P 1'
#
loop_
_entity.id
_entity.type
_entity.pdbx_description
1 polymer ?
#
loop_
_entity_poly.entity_id
_entity_poly.type
_entity_poly.pdbx_seq_one_letter_code
_entity_poly.pdbx_strand_id
1 'polypeptide(L)'
;MKILFIKIILLFYFTPILSSQTIVLTGKVYDENKNPLGNINLRFISIGNIVTTNSGEFKIEIPANINLLEVETVGTEWKLVYPIDSRIPVPANKESVLKVVISKSFNKEKNLKPEEVAKNYSKLEKLLTELGLAQSELKTLFDSYVKKESSERELSEEYLKTIINKEKRSDKFAAISEVLLKYILKIQNLASTFKLVSTLALKNSNALSELTNSIEEYNSVFNQLNNTKPAYQNDISIYWENKNLPEEFISALDFGIDEIHKIYILKLNEEIVVINKINSGFIEDDDERNELQSKTIGAITLIVNELETRIPVLEKKVNNLINHLKEET
;
A
#
# COMPACT_ATOMS: atom_id res chain seq x y z
N MET A 1 -98.57 13.67 -6.75
CA MET A 1 -97.40 14.46 -6.34
C MET A 1 -96.44 13.54 -5.57
N LYS A 2 -95.42 12.99 -6.23
CA LYS A 2 -94.27 12.29 -5.60
C LYS A 2 -93.04 12.57 -6.46
N ILE A 3 -92.15 13.42 -5.94
CA ILE A 3 -90.88 13.79 -6.56
C ILE A 3 -89.81 12.82 -6.03
N LEU A 4 -89.19 12.06 -6.92
CA LEU A 4 -88.15 11.08 -6.60
C LEU A 4 -86.78 11.77 -6.69
N PHE A 5 -86.15 12.01 -5.55
CA PHE A 5 -84.79 12.56 -5.44
C PHE A 5 -83.75 11.46 -5.67
N ILE A 6 -83.03 11.52 -6.79
CA ILE A 6 -81.87 10.66 -7.07
C ILE A 6 -80.62 11.33 -6.45
N LYS A 7 -80.05 10.71 -5.42
CA LYS A 7 -78.73 11.08 -4.87
C LYS A 7 -77.63 10.44 -5.72
N ILE A 8 -76.91 11.26 -6.49
CA ILE A 8 -75.65 10.88 -7.13
C ILE A 8 -74.55 10.95 -6.06
N ILE A 9 -74.00 9.79 -5.68
CA ILE A 9 -72.82 9.67 -4.82
C ILE A 9 -71.60 9.64 -5.75
N LEU A 10 -70.84 10.75 -5.77
CA LEU A 10 -69.59 10.88 -6.53
C LEU A 10 -68.47 10.27 -5.67
N LEU A 11 -68.10 9.03 -5.95
CA LEU A 11 -66.98 8.33 -5.31
C LEU A 11 -65.66 8.82 -5.94
N PHE A 12 -65.02 9.82 -5.34
CA PHE A 12 -63.65 10.21 -5.68
C PHE A 12 -62.69 9.13 -5.17
N TYR A 13 -62.24 8.25 -6.06
CA TYR A 13 -61.08 7.40 -5.83
C TYR A 13 -59.83 8.30 -5.77
N PHE A 14 -59.48 8.77 -4.57
CA PHE A 14 -58.14 9.28 -4.31
C PHE A 14 -57.17 8.10 -4.37
N THR A 15 -56.49 7.93 -5.51
CA THR A 15 -55.30 7.10 -5.56
C THR A 15 -54.26 7.75 -4.64
N PRO A 16 -53.77 7.06 -3.59
CA PRO A 16 -52.68 7.59 -2.80
C PRO A 16 -51.47 7.73 -3.72
N ILE A 17 -51.05 8.97 -3.96
CA ILE A 17 -49.76 9.26 -4.59
C ILE A 17 -48.72 8.80 -3.57
N LEU A 18 -48.22 7.58 -3.74
CA LEU A 18 -47.04 7.10 -3.06
C LEU A 18 -45.90 8.04 -3.46
N SER A 19 -45.61 9.03 -2.61
CA SER A 19 -44.41 9.83 -2.73
C SER A 19 -43.22 8.87 -2.61
N SER A 20 -42.62 8.52 -3.73
CA SER A 20 -41.37 7.77 -3.76
C SER A 20 -40.36 8.55 -2.94
N GLN A 21 -39.92 7.98 -1.82
CA GLN A 21 -38.89 8.60 -1.00
C GLN A 21 -37.64 8.78 -1.86
N THR A 22 -37.10 10.00 -1.91
CA THR A 22 -35.83 10.29 -2.57
C THR A 22 -34.71 10.23 -1.54
N ILE A 23 -33.52 9.82 -1.99
CA ILE A 23 -32.29 9.87 -1.21
C ILE A 23 -31.28 10.73 -1.97
N VAL A 24 -30.49 11.50 -1.22
CA VAL A 24 -29.40 12.30 -1.78
C VAL A 24 -28.12 11.51 -1.62
N LEU A 25 -27.43 11.23 -2.72
CA LEU A 25 -26.09 10.67 -2.70
C LEU A 25 -25.07 11.75 -3.04
N THR A 26 -23.93 11.70 -2.37
CA THR A 26 -22.78 12.55 -2.68
C THR A 26 -21.70 11.71 -3.32
N GLY A 27 -21.03 12.25 -4.33
CA GLY A 27 -19.90 11.61 -4.97
C GLY A 27 -18.79 12.59 -5.31
N LYS A 28 -17.64 12.04 -5.69
CA LYS A 28 -16.44 12.79 -6.04
C LYS A 28 -15.73 12.15 -7.22
N VAL A 29 -15.31 13.00 -8.16
CA VAL A 29 -14.60 12.62 -9.37
C VAL A 29 -13.11 12.89 -9.21
N TYR A 30 -12.30 11.90 -9.59
CA TYR A 30 -10.84 11.95 -9.53
C TYR A 30 -10.23 11.65 -10.91
N ASP A 31 -9.05 12.22 -11.18
CA ASP A 31 -8.18 11.78 -12.26
C ASP A 31 -7.35 10.55 -11.86
N GLU A 32 -6.55 10.02 -12.80
CA GLU A 32 -5.60 8.92 -12.55
C GLU A 32 -4.50 9.24 -11.50
N ASN A 33 -4.34 10.50 -11.12
CA ASN A 33 -3.34 10.99 -10.18
C ASN A 33 -3.93 11.35 -8.81
N LYS A 34 -5.19 10.98 -8.53
CA LYS A 34 -5.95 11.30 -7.30
C LYS A 34 -6.34 12.77 -7.16
N ASN A 35 -6.19 13.58 -8.19
CA ASN A 35 -6.62 14.96 -8.13
C ASN A 35 -8.14 15.02 -8.32
N PRO A 36 -8.88 15.74 -7.46
CA PRO A 36 -10.29 15.97 -7.69
C PRO A 36 -10.50 16.81 -8.96
N LEU A 37 -11.45 16.42 -9.80
CA LEU A 37 -11.72 17.09 -11.08
C LEU A 37 -13.06 17.83 -11.08
N GLY A 38 -12.99 19.17 -11.12
CA GLY A 38 -14.17 20.01 -11.24
C GLY A 38 -14.64 20.25 -12.68
N ASN A 39 -15.89 20.69 -12.81
CA ASN A 39 -16.54 21.02 -14.09
C ASN A 39 -16.60 19.84 -15.08
N ILE A 40 -16.70 18.61 -14.56
CA ILE A 40 -16.89 17.39 -15.35
C ILE A 40 -18.38 17.13 -15.53
N ASN A 41 -18.81 16.97 -16.78
CA ASN A 41 -20.16 16.54 -17.12
C ASN A 41 -20.27 15.01 -17.02
N LEU A 42 -21.09 14.54 -16.09
CA LEU A 42 -21.48 13.13 -15.99
C LEU A 42 -22.95 12.97 -16.38
N ARG A 43 -23.29 11.88 -17.05
CA ARG A 43 -24.68 11.47 -17.28
C ARG A 43 -24.97 10.20 -16.49
N PHE A 44 -25.96 10.30 -15.61
CA PHE A 44 -26.56 9.16 -14.94
C PHE A 44 -27.79 8.73 -15.75
N ILE A 45 -27.78 7.56 -16.39
CA ILE A 45 -28.78 7.20 -17.40
C ILE A 45 -30.23 7.31 -16.88
N SER A 46 -30.45 6.95 -15.62
CA SER A 46 -31.78 7.00 -14.97
C SER A 46 -32.15 8.35 -14.35
N ILE A 47 -31.22 9.31 -14.27
CA ILE A 47 -31.39 10.56 -13.49
C ILE A 47 -31.20 11.81 -14.36
N GLY A 48 -30.21 11.81 -15.26
CA GLY A 48 -29.88 12.94 -16.13
C GLY A 48 -28.42 13.37 -16.04
N ASN A 49 -28.15 14.59 -16.53
CA ASN A 49 -26.80 15.16 -16.54
C ASN A 49 -26.52 15.92 -15.24
N ILE A 50 -25.30 15.79 -14.76
CA ILE A 50 -24.77 16.56 -13.64
C ILE A 50 -23.40 17.15 -13.99
N VAL A 51 -23.04 18.21 -13.28
CA VAL A 51 -21.73 18.84 -13.40
C VAL A 51 -21.06 18.81 -12.03
N THR A 52 -19.80 18.36 -11.97
CA THR A 52 -19.05 18.42 -10.71
C THR A 52 -18.71 19.86 -10.35
N THR A 53 -18.76 20.17 -9.06
CA THR A 53 -18.27 21.42 -8.48
C THR A 53 -16.76 21.57 -8.69
N ASN A 54 -16.19 22.74 -8.41
CA ASN A 54 -14.75 22.97 -8.52
C ASN A 54 -13.90 22.03 -7.64
N SER A 55 -14.45 21.47 -6.56
CA SER A 55 -13.79 20.48 -5.71
C SER A 55 -13.95 19.03 -6.22
N GLY A 56 -14.52 18.85 -7.41
CA GLY A 56 -14.82 17.56 -8.02
C GLY A 56 -16.01 16.81 -7.43
N GLU A 57 -16.77 17.45 -6.53
CA GLU A 57 -17.92 16.84 -5.87
C GLU A 57 -19.19 16.98 -6.69
N PHE A 58 -20.07 16.00 -6.58
CA PHE A 58 -21.42 16.05 -7.12
C PHE A 58 -22.45 15.53 -6.10
N LYS A 59 -23.70 15.94 -6.31
CA LYS A 59 -24.85 15.43 -5.56
C LYS A 59 -25.94 15.01 -6.54
N ILE A 60 -26.56 13.88 -6.27
CA ILE A 60 -27.67 13.34 -7.06
C ILE A 60 -28.81 12.96 -6.14
N GLU A 61 -30.04 13.26 -6.56
CA GLU A 61 -31.25 12.77 -5.92
C GLU A 61 -31.74 11.56 -6.68
N ILE A 62 -31.89 10.42 -6.00
CA ILE A 62 -32.35 9.18 -6.61
C ILE A 62 -33.54 8.61 -5.84
N PRO A 63 -34.50 7.94 -6.50
CA PRO A 63 -35.52 7.16 -5.83
C PRO A 63 -34.90 6.10 -4.91
N ALA A 64 -35.44 5.93 -3.70
CA ALA A 64 -34.92 5.02 -2.68
C ALA A 64 -34.94 3.53 -3.09
N ASN A 65 -35.69 3.17 -4.14
CA ASN A 65 -35.75 1.82 -4.69
C ASN A 65 -34.65 1.53 -5.74
N ILE A 66 -33.86 2.52 -6.13
CA ILE A 66 -32.72 2.31 -7.03
C ILE A 66 -31.53 1.81 -6.20
N ASN A 67 -31.00 0.65 -6.58
CA ASN A 67 -29.82 0.03 -5.97
C ASN A 67 -28.57 0.06 -6.87
N LEU A 68 -28.72 0.52 -8.12
CA LEU A 68 -27.66 0.55 -9.12
C LEU A 68 -27.82 1.78 -10.01
N LEU A 69 -26.73 2.51 -10.22
CA LEU A 69 -26.68 3.68 -11.09
C LEU A 69 -25.77 3.40 -12.28
N GLU A 70 -26.14 3.86 -13.47
CA GLU A 70 -25.28 3.79 -14.65
C GLU A 70 -24.76 5.19 -14.99
N VAL A 71 -23.44 5.34 -15.12
CA VAL A 71 -22.73 6.62 -15.27
C VAL A 71 -21.84 6.62 -16.52
N GLU A 72 -21.81 7.75 -17.22
CA GLU A 72 -20.86 8.01 -18.30
C GLU A 72 -20.37 9.46 -18.28
N THR A 73 -19.25 9.72 -18.95
CA THR A 73 -18.75 11.08 -19.20
C THR A 73 -19.36 11.64 -20.49
N VAL A 74 -19.82 12.90 -20.48
CA VAL A 74 -20.49 13.51 -21.64
C VAL A 74 -19.73 14.74 -22.14
N GLY A 75 -19.46 14.79 -23.46
CA GLY A 75 -18.89 15.98 -24.09
C GLY A 75 -17.49 16.34 -23.60
N THR A 76 -16.71 15.35 -23.15
CA THR A 76 -15.34 15.55 -22.69
C THR A 76 -14.39 14.52 -23.30
N GLU A 77 -13.10 14.81 -23.31
CA GLU A 77 -12.04 13.85 -23.68
C GLU A 77 -11.75 12.81 -22.59
N TRP A 78 -12.42 12.91 -21.43
CA TRP A 78 -12.26 12.00 -20.32
C TRP A 78 -13.08 10.73 -20.54
N LYS A 79 -12.47 9.59 -20.25
CA LYS A 79 -13.14 8.29 -20.23
C LYS A 79 -13.29 7.80 -18.80
N LEU A 80 -14.41 7.13 -18.53
CA LEU A 80 -14.64 6.47 -17.26
C LEU A 80 -13.66 5.30 -17.08
N VAL A 81 -12.97 5.28 -15.94
CA VAL A 81 -12.06 4.19 -15.53
C VAL A 81 -12.67 3.38 -14.39
N TYR A 82 -13.31 4.07 -13.44
CA TYR A 82 -14.07 3.46 -12.36
C TYR A 82 -15.41 4.19 -12.18
N PRO A 83 -16.54 3.44 -12.13
CA PRO A 83 -16.67 1.98 -12.28
C PRO A 83 -16.37 1.46 -13.69
N ILE A 84 -15.91 0.21 -13.78
CA ILE A 84 -15.41 -0.40 -15.04
C ILE A 84 -16.55 -0.69 -16.03
N ASP A 85 -17.69 -1.11 -15.51
CA ASP A 85 -18.90 -1.45 -16.25
C ASP A 85 -19.89 -0.28 -16.31
N SER A 86 -19.41 0.93 -16.00
CA SER A 86 -20.23 2.13 -15.87
C SER A 86 -21.31 2.02 -14.79
N ARG A 87 -21.26 1.04 -13.88
CA ARG A 87 -22.31 0.83 -12.87
C ARG A 87 -21.80 1.05 -11.45
N ILE A 88 -22.50 1.90 -10.71
CA ILE A 88 -22.20 2.22 -9.31
C ILE A 88 -23.30 1.60 -8.44
N PRO A 89 -22.97 0.64 -7.55
CA PRO A 89 -23.93 0.18 -6.56
C PRO A 89 -24.26 1.32 -5.59
N VAL A 90 -25.55 1.49 -5.28
CA VAL A 90 -25.97 2.49 -4.29
C VAL A 90 -25.59 1.99 -2.90
N PRO A 91 -24.78 2.74 -2.13
CA PRO A 91 -24.30 2.29 -0.83
C PRO A 91 -25.46 2.23 0.16
N ALA A 92 -25.45 1.20 1.01
CA ALA A 92 -26.43 1.07 2.10
C ALA A 92 -26.29 2.22 3.11
N ASN A 93 -25.06 2.68 3.36
CA ASN A 93 -24.79 3.90 4.11
C ASN A 93 -24.88 5.12 3.20
N LYS A 94 -25.87 5.99 3.45
CA LYS A 94 -26.11 7.21 2.66
C LYS A 94 -25.04 8.29 2.84
N GLU A 95 -24.22 8.18 3.89
CA GLU A 95 -23.09 9.08 4.13
C GLU A 95 -21.85 8.70 3.31
N SER A 96 -21.85 7.52 2.68
CA SER A 96 -20.74 7.08 1.82
C SER A 96 -20.62 7.97 0.58
N VAL A 97 -19.41 8.45 0.34
CA VAL A 97 -19.08 9.23 -0.86
C VAL A 97 -18.79 8.28 -2.02
N LEU A 98 -19.60 8.38 -3.07
CA LEU A 98 -19.36 7.65 -4.32
C LEU A 98 -18.05 8.13 -4.95
N LYS A 99 -17.22 7.20 -5.42
CA LYS A 99 -15.96 7.54 -6.08
C LYS A 99 -16.12 7.25 -7.58
N VAL A 100 -15.69 8.20 -8.40
CA VAL A 100 -15.66 8.04 -9.85
C VAL A 100 -14.25 8.41 -10.31
N VAL A 101 -13.59 7.53 -11.06
CA VAL A 101 -12.27 7.82 -11.62
C VAL A 101 -12.42 7.93 -13.11
N ILE A 102 -11.90 9.02 -13.67
CA ILE A 102 -11.85 9.26 -15.11
C ILE A 102 -10.41 9.49 -15.55
N SER A 103 -10.12 9.22 -16.82
CA SER A 103 -8.79 9.47 -17.37
C SER A 103 -8.85 9.83 -18.84
N LYS A 104 -7.91 10.66 -19.28
CA LYS A 104 -7.68 10.95 -20.71
C LYS A 104 -6.81 9.89 -21.38
N SER A 105 -6.08 9.09 -20.61
CA SER A 105 -4.98 8.25 -21.09
C SER A 105 -5.24 6.76 -20.89
N PHE A 106 -6.02 6.39 -19.87
CA PHE A 106 -6.34 5.01 -19.53
C PHE A 106 -7.14 4.34 -20.67
N ASN A 107 -6.64 3.20 -21.18
CA ASN A 107 -7.26 2.41 -22.27
C ASN A 107 -7.57 3.20 -23.55
N LYS A 108 -6.67 4.08 -23.99
CA LYS A 108 -6.83 4.82 -25.26
C LYS A 108 -6.81 3.91 -26.50
N GLU A 109 -6.24 2.71 -26.42
CA GLU A 109 -6.03 1.83 -27.57
C GLU A 109 -6.55 0.41 -27.34
N LYS A 110 -7.41 -0.09 -28.25
CA LYS A 110 -7.81 -1.51 -28.30
C LYS A 110 -6.62 -2.46 -28.52
N ASN A 111 -5.49 -1.92 -28.99
CA ASN A 111 -4.30 -2.69 -29.35
C ASN A 111 -3.20 -2.68 -28.27
N LEU A 112 -3.50 -2.21 -27.05
CA LEU A 112 -2.52 -2.33 -25.95
C LEU A 112 -2.06 -3.78 -25.80
N LYS A 113 -0.77 -3.96 -25.57
CA LYS A 113 -0.23 -5.30 -25.31
C LYS A 113 -0.76 -5.81 -23.96
N PRO A 114 -0.93 -7.13 -23.76
CA PRO A 114 -1.41 -7.67 -22.49
C PRO A 114 -0.60 -7.20 -21.27
N GLU A 115 0.71 -6.95 -21.42
CA GLU A 115 1.59 -6.40 -20.39
C GLU A 115 1.22 -4.96 -20.00
N GLU A 116 0.78 -4.15 -20.96
CA GLU A 116 0.32 -2.77 -20.69
C GLU A 116 -1.03 -2.78 -19.96
N VAL A 117 -1.89 -3.76 -20.26
CA VAL A 117 -3.15 -4.00 -19.52
C VAL A 117 -2.85 -4.38 -18.08
N ALA A 118 -1.87 -5.25 -17.84
CA ALA A 118 -1.42 -5.62 -16.51
C ALA A 118 -0.85 -4.43 -15.73
N LYS A 119 -0.05 -3.57 -16.38
CA LYS A 119 0.44 -2.32 -15.77
C LYS A 119 -0.71 -1.38 -15.40
N ASN A 120 -1.70 -1.23 -16.27
CA ASN A 120 -2.88 -0.42 -16.00
C ASN A 120 -3.68 -1.00 -14.83
N TYR A 121 -3.85 -2.32 -14.79
CA TYR A 121 -4.46 -3.03 -13.67
C TYR A 121 -3.76 -2.67 -12.35
N SER A 122 -2.43 -2.85 -12.25
CA SER A 122 -1.68 -2.59 -11.01
C SER A 122 -1.76 -1.12 -10.58
N LYS A 123 -1.72 -0.19 -11.54
CA LYS A 123 -1.90 1.25 -11.27
C LYS A 123 -3.30 1.55 -10.71
N LEU A 124 -4.34 0.96 -11.29
CA LEU A 124 -5.71 1.15 -10.84
C LEU A 124 -5.94 0.54 -9.46
N GLU A 125 -5.40 -0.65 -9.20
CA GLU A 125 -5.46 -1.31 -7.89
C GLU A 125 -4.82 -0.45 -6.80
N LYS A 126 -3.63 0.08 -7.06
CA LYS A 126 -2.96 1.00 -6.15
C LYS A 126 -3.80 2.25 -5.89
N LEU A 127 -4.27 2.90 -6.96
CA LEU A 127 -5.12 4.10 -6.88
C LEU A 127 -6.36 3.87 -6.02
N LEU A 128 -7.12 2.81 -6.30
CA LEU A 128 -8.38 2.54 -5.61
C LEU A 128 -8.15 2.11 -4.15
N THR A 129 -7.07 1.39 -3.87
CA THR A 129 -6.66 1.06 -2.49
C THR A 129 -6.33 2.33 -1.71
N GLU A 130 -5.58 3.26 -2.30
CA GLU A 130 -5.21 4.53 -1.67
C GLU A 130 -6.39 5.49 -1.52
N LEU A 131 -7.40 5.37 -2.39
CA LEU A 131 -8.69 6.04 -2.21
C LEU A 131 -9.55 5.37 -1.12
N GLY A 132 -9.14 4.22 -0.56
CA GLY A 132 -9.81 3.55 0.54
C GLY A 132 -11.06 2.77 0.11
N LEU A 133 -11.04 2.14 -1.06
CA LEU A 133 -12.07 1.13 -1.41
C LEU A 133 -11.89 -0.13 -0.56
N ALA A 134 -13.00 -0.80 -0.23
CA ALA A 134 -12.93 -2.02 0.55
C ALA A 134 -12.35 -3.19 -0.27
N GLN A 135 -11.62 -4.11 0.38
CA GLN A 135 -10.98 -5.25 -0.29
C GLN A 135 -11.96 -6.14 -1.08
N SER A 136 -13.17 -6.34 -0.56
CA SER A 136 -14.22 -7.09 -1.26
C SER A 136 -14.69 -6.39 -2.54
N GLU A 137 -14.79 -5.06 -2.52
CA GLU A 137 -15.18 -4.25 -3.69
C GLU A 137 -14.08 -4.26 -4.74
N LEU A 138 -12.82 -4.10 -4.32
CA LEU A 138 -11.65 -4.20 -5.20
C LEU A 138 -11.61 -5.56 -5.90
N LYS A 139 -11.81 -6.66 -5.17
CA LYS A 139 -11.82 -8.01 -5.75
C LYS A 139 -12.85 -8.15 -6.88
N THR A 140 -14.11 -7.83 -6.60
CA THR A 140 -15.19 -7.93 -7.61
C THR A 140 -14.95 -7.02 -8.81
N LEU A 141 -14.46 -5.82 -8.57
CA LEU A 141 -14.08 -4.87 -9.61
C LEU A 141 -13.00 -5.44 -10.52
N PHE A 142 -11.93 -5.98 -9.95
CA PHE A 142 -10.82 -6.49 -10.73
C PHE A 142 -11.12 -7.80 -11.45
N ASP A 143 -12.01 -8.64 -10.90
CA ASP A 143 -12.54 -9.79 -11.64
C ASP A 143 -13.32 -9.33 -12.88
N SER A 144 -14.10 -8.25 -12.75
CA SER A 144 -14.83 -7.64 -13.86
C SER A 144 -13.91 -6.93 -14.86
N TYR A 145 -12.82 -6.31 -14.38
CA TYR A 145 -11.76 -5.76 -15.23
C TYR A 145 -11.17 -6.83 -16.14
N VAL A 146 -10.73 -7.95 -15.55
CA VAL A 146 -10.12 -9.05 -16.28
C VAL A 146 -11.09 -9.59 -17.33
N LYS A 147 -12.34 -9.85 -16.95
CA LYS A 147 -13.36 -10.37 -17.86
C LYS A 147 -13.65 -9.43 -19.03
N LYS A 148 -13.71 -8.13 -18.78
CA LYS A 148 -13.95 -7.12 -19.82
C LYS A 148 -12.77 -7.06 -20.79
N GLU A 149 -11.56 -6.88 -20.26
CA GLU A 149 -10.34 -6.76 -21.08
C GLU A 149 -10.06 -8.06 -21.86
N SER A 150 -10.30 -9.24 -21.26
CA SER A 150 -10.14 -10.52 -21.96
C SER A 150 -11.13 -10.66 -23.11
N SER A 151 -12.41 -10.28 -22.89
CA SER A 151 -13.45 -10.34 -23.93
C SER A 151 -13.21 -9.33 -25.05
N GLU A 152 -12.78 -8.11 -24.74
CA GLU A 152 -12.54 -7.07 -25.75
C GLU A 152 -11.32 -7.38 -26.65
N ARG A 153 -10.40 -8.22 -26.15
CA ARG A 153 -9.13 -8.56 -26.81
C ARG A 153 -9.05 -10.00 -27.31
N GLU A 154 -10.12 -10.77 -27.15
CA GLU A 154 -10.19 -12.18 -27.54
C GLU A 154 -9.10 -13.03 -26.87
N LEU A 155 -8.76 -12.71 -25.62
CA LEU A 155 -7.79 -13.45 -24.79
C LEU A 155 -8.54 -14.34 -23.79
N SER A 156 -7.91 -15.43 -23.34
CA SER A 156 -8.43 -16.16 -22.19
C SER A 156 -8.25 -15.34 -20.90
N GLU A 157 -9.24 -15.38 -20.02
CA GLU A 157 -9.14 -14.74 -18.69
C GLU A 157 -7.92 -15.26 -17.91
N GLU A 158 -7.62 -16.55 -18.05
CA GLU A 158 -6.47 -17.20 -17.41
C GLU A 158 -5.14 -16.63 -17.92
N TYR A 159 -4.98 -16.44 -19.23
CA TYR A 159 -3.78 -15.84 -19.79
C TYR A 159 -3.56 -14.41 -19.27
N LEU A 160 -4.62 -13.60 -19.25
CA LEU A 160 -4.53 -12.23 -18.73
C LEU A 160 -4.21 -12.21 -17.22
N LYS A 161 -4.82 -13.11 -16.42
CA LYS A 161 -4.48 -13.28 -15.00
C LYS A 161 -3.02 -13.66 -14.80
N THR A 162 -2.47 -14.54 -15.63
CA THR A 162 -1.05 -14.92 -15.56
C THR A 162 -0.13 -13.72 -15.80
N ILE A 163 -0.44 -12.88 -16.78
CA ILE A 163 0.35 -11.67 -17.06
C ILE A 163 0.21 -10.62 -15.95
N ILE A 164 -1.00 -10.43 -15.42
CA ILE A 164 -1.24 -9.56 -14.25
C ILE A 164 -0.44 -10.05 -13.05
N ASN A 165 -0.49 -11.35 -12.75
CA ASN A 165 0.26 -11.92 -11.65
C ASN A 165 1.77 -11.79 -11.85
N LYS A 166 2.26 -11.91 -13.09
CA LYS A 166 3.67 -11.67 -13.42
C LYS A 166 4.09 -10.22 -13.18
N GLU A 167 3.27 -9.25 -13.61
CA GLU A 167 3.54 -7.83 -13.34
C GLU A 167 3.55 -7.54 -11.83
N LYS A 168 2.55 -8.05 -11.09
CA LYS A 168 2.50 -7.92 -9.63
C LYS A 168 3.71 -8.57 -8.98
N ARG A 169 4.11 -9.77 -9.42
CA ARG A 169 5.31 -10.47 -8.94
C ARG A 169 6.56 -9.60 -9.11
N SER A 170 6.73 -8.97 -10.27
CA SER A 170 7.84 -8.02 -10.53
C SER A 170 7.83 -6.83 -9.57
N ASP A 171 6.67 -6.19 -9.37
CA ASP A 171 6.55 -5.06 -8.43
C ASP A 171 6.86 -5.48 -6.98
N LYS A 172 6.34 -6.64 -6.55
CA LYS A 172 6.59 -7.20 -5.23
C LYS A 172 8.05 -7.60 -5.05
N PHE A 173 8.67 -8.20 -6.07
CA PHE A 173 10.08 -8.56 -6.07
C PHE A 173 10.95 -7.32 -5.85
N ALA A 174 10.70 -6.24 -6.60
CA ALA A 174 11.45 -4.99 -6.46
C ALA A 174 11.35 -4.43 -5.02
N ALA A 175 10.14 -4.36 -4.47
CA ALA A 175 9.93 -3.86 -3.11
C ALA A 175 10.61 -4.73 -2.03
N ILE A 176 10.50 -6.06 -2.13
CA ILE A 176 11.09 -6.99 -1.17
C ILE A 176 12.61 -6.94 -1.23
N SER A 177 13.18 -7.03 -2.43
CA SER A 177 14.63 -7.03 -2.65
C SER A 177 15.27 -5.71 -2.20
N GLU A 178 14.64 -4.57 -2.48
CA GLU A 178 15.10 -3.26 -2.02
C GLU A 178 15.24 -3.22 -0.49
N VAL A 179 14.19 -3.59 0.25
CA VAL A 179 14.21 -3.53 1.72
C VAL A 179 15.22 -4.51 2.31
N LEU A 180 15.33 -5.72 1.77
CA LEU A 180 16.31 -6.71 2.23
C LEU A 180 17.75 -6.24 2.01
N LEU A 181 18.09 -5.76 0.82
CA LEU A 181 19.43 -5.27 0.50
C LEU A 181 19.79 -4.02 1.32
N LYS A 182 18.81 -3.12 1.51
CA LYS A 182 18.97 -1.94 2.37
C LYS A 182 19.23 -2.34 3.82
N TYR A 183 18.57 -3.39 4.33
CA TYR A 183 18.81 -3.91 5.67
C TYR A 183 20.25 -4.42 5.85
N ILE A 184 20.75 -5.22 4.90
CA ILE A 184 22.15 -5.69 4.90
C ILE A 184 23.12 -4.51 4.92
N LEU A 185 22.93 -3.56 4.01
CA LEU A 185 23.78 -2.38 3.90
C LEU A 185 23.82 -1.58 5.21
N LYS A 186 22.67 -1.38 5.86
CA LYS A 186 22.63 -0.64 7.13
C LYS A 186 23.30 -1.39 8.29
N ILE A 187 23.22 -2.72 8.34
CA ILE A 187 23.99 -3.49 9.33
C ILE A 187 25.51 -3.38 9.07
N GLN A 188 25.93 -3.48 7.80
CA GLN A 188 27.34 -3.34 7.41
C GLN A 188 27.90 -1.96 7.77
N ASN A 189 27.14 -0.90 7.46
CA ASN A 189 27.49 0.47 7.81
C ASN A 189 27.59 0.63 9.32
N LEU A 190 26.62 0.10 10.08
CA LEU A 190 26.62 0.12 11.53
C LEU A 190 27.89 -0.52 12.11
N ALA A 191 28.21 -1.75 11.70
CA ALA A 191 29.40 -2.45 12.16
C ALA A 191 30.68 -1.66 11.83
N SER A 192 30.76 -1.11 10.61
CA SER A 192 31.89 -0.30 10.16
C SER A 192 32.04 1.00 10.95
N THR A 193 30.94 1.70 11.22
CA THR A 193 30.93 2.93 12.03
C THR A 193 31.41 2.63 13.45
N PHE A 194 30.91 1.58 14.10
CA PHE A 194 31.39 1.20 15.44
C PHE A 194 32.87 0.81 15.44
N LYS A 195 33.33 0.09 14.42
CA LYS A 195 34.75 -0.28 14.26
C LYS A 195 35.67 0.93 14.18
N LEU A 196 35.28 1.95 13.41
CA LEU A 196 36.13 3.09 13.09
C LEU A 196 36.04 4.22 14.12
N VAL A 197 34.87 4.42 14.71
CA VAL A 197 34.53 5.66 15.44
C VAL A 197 34.48 5.46 16.97
N SER A 198 34.30 4.23 17.46
CA SER A 198 34.09 3.96 18.91
C SER A 198 35.18 4.55 19.82
N THR A 199 36.46 4.37 19.48
CA THR A 199 37.58 4.95 20.26
C THR A 199 37.55 6.47 20.30
N LEU A 200 37.18 7.12 19.18
CA LEU A 200 37.10 8.57 19.10
C LEU A 200 35.89 9.11 19.88
N ALA A 201 34.76 8.39 19.85
CA ALA A 201 33.52 8.77 20.53
C ALA A 201 33.67 8.89 22.06
N LEU A 202 34.63 8.18 22.66
CA LEU A 202 34.97 8.33 24.08
C LEU A 202 35.43 9.73 24.48
N LYS A 203 35.94 10.52 23.52
CA LYS A 203 36.54 11.84 23.76
C LYS A 203 35.91 12.95 22.94
N ASN A 204 35.05 12.62 21.98
CA ASN A 204 34.51 13.56 20.99
C ASN A 204 33.01 13.36 20.82
N SER A 205 32.22 14.38 21.13
CA SER A 205 30.76 14.34 21.06
C SER A 205 30.22 14.22 19.62
N ASN A 206 30.93 14.73 18.61
CA ASN A 206 30.55 14.55 17.21
C ASN A 206 30.69 13.08 16.79
N ALA A 207 31.77 12.42 17.22
CA ALA A 207 31.96 10.98 16.97
C ALA A 207 30.90 10.13 17.70
N LEU A 208 30.48 10.51 18.90
CA LEU A 208 29.33 9.89 19.58
C LEU A 208 28.01 10.10 18.81
N SER A 209 27.81 11.29 18.24
CA SER A 209 26.66 11.57 17.37
C SER A 209 26.67 10.67 16.13
N GLU A 210 27.84 10.44 15.52
CA GLU A 210 27.95 9.51 14.39
C GLU A 210 27.55 8.07 14.74
N LEU A 211 27.96 7.56 15.91
CA LEU A 211 27.51 6.24 16.40
C LEU A 211 25.98 6.20 16.58
N THR A 212 25.43 7.25 17.19
CA THR A 212 23.99 7.37 17.48
C THR A 212 23.17 7.42 16.18
N ASN A 213 23.56 8.28 15.24
CA ASN A 213 22.91 8.39 13.93
C ASN A 213 22.96 7.06 13.16
N SER A 214 24.08 6.33 13.23
CA SER A 214 24.21 5.02 12.57
C SER A 214 23.22 3.99 13.13
N ILE A 215 22.99 3.97 14.45
CA ILE A 215 21.95 3.15 15.09
C ILE A 215 20.55 3.59 14.65
N GLU A 216 20.27 4.90 14.60
CA GLU A 216 18.96 5.42 14.19
C GLU A 216 18.63 5.06 12.72
N GLU A 217 19.61 5.22 11.82
CA GLU A 217 19.47 4.83 10.42
C GLU A 217 19.22 3.33 10.25
N TYR A 218 19.92 2.50 11.02
CA TYR A 218 19.67 1.07 11.07
C TYR A 218 18.26 0.76 11.60
N ASN A 219 17.86 1.36 12.73
CA ASN A 219 16.57 1.13 13.37
C ASN A 219 15.41 1.48 12.44
N SER A 220 15.54 2.55 11.64
CA SER A 220 14.54 2.92 10.63
C SER A 220 14.27 1.76 9.64
N VAL A 221 15.33 1.13 9.12
CA VAL A 221 15.21 0.02 8.16
C VAL A 221 14.79 -1.28 8.85
N PHE A 222 15.30 -1.56 10.06
CA PHE A 222 14.85 -2.68 10.88
C PHE A 222 13.34 -2.62 11.14
N ASN A 223 12.83 -1.46 11.58
CA ASN A 223 11.41 -1.26 11.85
C ASN A 223 10.58 -1.40 10.58
N GLN A 224 11.04 -0.84 9.45
CA GLN A 224 10.39 -1.04 8.15
C GLN A 224 10.27 -2.54 7.84
N LEU A 225 11.38 -3.29 7.90
CA LEU A 225 11.41 -4.71 7.58
C LEU A 225 10.55 -5.55 8.53
N ASN A 226 10.62 -5.29 9.84
CA ASN A 226 9.85 -6.01 10.84
C ASN A 226 8.34 -5.78 10.69
N ASN A 227 7.94 -4.54 10.36
CA ASN A 227 6.53 -4.20 10.15
C ASN A 227 5.96 -4.77 8.84
N THR A 228 6.77 -4.86 7.78
CA THR A 228 6.33 -5.41 6.49
C THR A 228 6.50 -6.92 6.38
N LYS A 229 7.23 -7.58 7.30
CA LYS A 229 7.50 -9.02 7.30
C LYS A 229 6.25 -9.89 7.03
N PRO A 230 5.11 -9.75 7.74
CA PRO A 230 3.94 -10.58 7.48
C PRO A 230 3.34 -10.34 6.08
N ALA A 231 3.33 -9.09 5.63
CA ALA A 231 2.79 -8.72 4.32
C ALA A 231 3.66 -9.29 3.19
N TYR A 232 4.99 -9.20 3.30
CA TYR A 232 5.92 -9.76 2.33
C TYR A 232 5.88 -11.29 2.30
N GLN A 233 5.81 -11.96 3.45
CA GLN A 233 5.62 -13.41 3.48
C GLN A 233 4.34 -13.83 2.75
N ASN A 234 3.24 -13.13 2.99
CA ASN A 234 1.97 -13.38 2.32
C ASN A 234 2.03 -13.10 0.81
N ASP A 235 2.64 -11.97 0.41
CA ASP A 235 2.86 -11.65 -1.00
C ASP A 235 3.68 -12.74 -1.71
N ILE A 236 4.77 -13.23 -1.08
CA ILE A 236 5.57 -14.34 -1.61
C ILE A 236 4.69 -15.58 -1.79
N SER A 237 3.88 -15.94 -0.77
CA SER A 237 3.01 -17.11 -0.83
C SER A 237 1.90 -17.02 -1.88
N ILE A 238 1.47 -15.81 -2.25
CA ILE A 238 0.41 -15.61 -3.25
C ILE A 238 0.99 -15.59 -4.66
N TYR A 239 2.10 -14.89 -4.86
CA TYR A 239 2.58 -14.59 -6.20
C TYR A 239 3.64 -15.57 -6.72
N TRP A 240 4.31 -16.33 -5.85
CA TRP A 240 5.27 -17.37 -6.25
C TRP A 240 4.67 -18.77 -6.10
N GLU A 241 5.03 -19.67 -7.01
CA GLU A 241 4.50 -21.03 -7.02
C GLU A 241 5.23 -21.92 -6.01
N ASN A 242 6.51 -21.63 -5.76
CA ASN A 242 7.32 -22.38 -4.83
C ASN A 242 6.91 -22.10 -3.37
N LYS A 243 6.25 -23.10 -2.78
CA LYS A 243 5.73 -23.07 -1.41
C LYS A 243 6.80 -22.96 -0.32
N ASN A 244 8.07 -23.18 -0.65
CA ASN A 244 9.17 -23.06 0.31
C ASN A 244 9.68 -21.62 0.43
N LEU A 245 9.45 -20.76 -0.58
CA LEU A 245 9.96 -19.37 -0.56
C LEU A 245 9.47 -18.52 0.62
N PRO A 246 8.21 -18.62 1.07
CA PRO A 246 7.78 -17.92 2.28
C PRO A 246 8.58 -18.34 3.52
N GLU A 247 8.90 -19.64 3.64
CA GLU A 247 9.69 -20.16 4.77
C GLU A 247 11.16 -19.76 4.66
N GLU A 248 11.74 -19.79 3.46
CA GLU A 248 13.09 -19.29 3.20
C GLU A 248 13.22 -17.80 3.57
N PHE A 249 12.22 -16.99 3.20
CA PHE A 249 12.14 -15.58 3.59
C PHE A 249 12.09 -15.40 5.10
N ILE A 250 11.23 -16.14 5.80
CA ILE A 250 11.15 -16.07 7.27
C ILE A 250 12.46 -16.52 7.92
N SER A 251 13.07 -17.60 7.43
CA SER A 251 14.35 -18.09 7.94
C SER A 251 15.46 -17.06 7.80
N ALA A 252 15.53 -16.33 6.68
CA ALA A 252 16.49 -15.25 6.49
C ALA A 252 16.24 -14.08 7.46
N LEU A 253 14.98 -13.71 7.67
CA LEU A 253 14.61 -12.64 8.59
C LEU A 253 14.81 -12.98 10.06
N ASP A 254 14.47 -14.19 10.46
CA ASP A 254 14.68 -14.66 11.84
C ASP A 254 16.17 -14.69 12.16
N PHE A 255 17.03 -15.09 11.21
CA PHE A 255 18.47 -14.95 11.39
C PHE A 255 18.89 -13.48 11.58
N GLY A 256 18.39 -12.57 10.75
CA GLY A 256 18.71 -11.14 10.87
C GLY A 256 18.17 -10.48 12.15
N ILE A 257 17.03 -10.92 12.67
CA ILE A 257 16.37 -10.35 13.85
C ILE A 257 16.90 -11.02 15.12
N ASP A 258 16.83 -12.34 15.19
CA ASP A 258 17.12 -13.08 16.41
C ASP A 258 18.60 -13.33 16.60
N GLU A 259 19.35 -13.64 15.54
CA GLU A 259 20.78 -13.92 15.66
C GLU A 259 21.66 -12.68 15.52
N ILE A 260 21.21 -11.63 14.83
CA ILE A 260 21.99 -10.40 14.63
C ILE A 260 21.48 -9.26 15.50
N HIS A 261 20.23 -8.83 15.31
CA HIS A 261 19.71 -7.64 16.00
C HIS A 261 19.68 -7.82 17.52
N LYS A 262 19.00 -8.87 18.01
CA LYS A 262 18.80 -9.10 19.44
C LYS A 262 20.10 -9.41 20.18
N ILE A 263 21.02 -10.16 19.56
CA ILE A 263 22.24 -10.62 20.23
C ILE A 263 23.34 -9.56 20.23
N TYR A 264 23.48 -8.79 19.15
CA TYR A 264 24.63 -7.92 18.93
C TYR A 264 24.26 -6.44 18.85
N ILE A 265 23.27 -6.08 18.02
CA ILE A 265 22.96 -4.66 17.77
C ILE A 265 22.37 -3.98 19.01
N LEU A 266 21.49 -4.67 19.75
CA LEU A 266 20.98 -4.13 21.02
C LEU A 266 22.11 -3.86 22.03
N LYS A 267 23.13 -4.72 22.07
CA LYS A 267 24.30 -4.51 22.93
C LYS A 267 25.14 -3.32 22.48
N LEU A 268 25.32 -3.11 21.18
CA LEU A 268 26.00 -1.91 20.68
C LEU A 268 25.28 -0.62 21.12
N ASN A 269 23.94 -0.64 21.16
CA ASN A 269 23.16 0.48 21.67
C ASN A 269 23.38 0.70 23.18
N GLU A 270 23.53 -0.37 23.97
CA GLU A 270 23.91 -0.28 25.38
C GLU A 270 25.29 0.36 25.56
N GLU A 271 26.26 0.01 24.71
CA GLU A 271 27.60 0.59 24.74
C GLU A 271 27.61 2.09 24.39
N ILE A 272 26.71 2.59 23.52
CA ILE A 272 26.54 4.04 23.30
C ILE A 272 26.19 4.77 24.60
N VAL A 273 25.31 4.18 25.43
CA VAL A 273 24.94 4.76 26.73
C VAL A 273 26.17 4.86 27.65
N VAL A 274 27.04 3.85 27.63
CA VAL A 274 28.30 3.85 28.39
C VAL A 274 29.27 4.90 27.86
N ILE A 275 29.47 4.99 26.55
CA ILE A 275 30.29 6.03 25.92
C ILE A 275 29.79 7.43 26.31
N ASN A 276 28.47 7.65 26.27
CA ASN A 276 27.89 8.94 26.65
C ASN A 276 28.19 9.29 28.11
N LYS A 277 28.11 8.32 29.04
CA LYS A 277 28.48 8.53 30.46
C LYS A 277 29.95 8.91 30.62
N ILE A 278 30.85 8.27 29.87
CA ILE A 278 32.28 8.59 29.86
C ILE A 278 32.51 10.01 29.31
N ASN A 279 31.90 10.33 28.16
CA ASN A 279 32.08 11.59 27.45
C ASN A 279 31.56 12.79 28.25
N SER A 280 30.45 12.63 28.98
CA SER A 280 29.84 13.67 29.81
C SER A 280 30.52 13.90 31.17
N GLY A 281 31.57 13.12 31.49
CA GLY A 281 32.36 13.33 32.70
C GLY A 281 31.66 12.90 34.00
N PHE A 282 30.64 12.03 33.93
CA PHE A 282 29.97 11.49 35.13
C PHE A 282 30.86 10.61 36.01
N ILE A 283 32.02 10.19 35.51
CA ILE A 283 32.98 9.35 36.22
C ILE A 283 34.14 10.24 36.62
N GLU A 284 34.24 10.57 37.91
CA GLU A 284 35.22 11.51 38.46
C GLU A 284 36.61 10.86 38.60
N ASP A 285 36.66 9.58 38.97
CA ASP A 285 37.89 8.83 39.16
C ASP A 285 38.53 8.44 37.81
N ASP A 286 39.79 8.82 37.61
CA ASP A 286 40.49 8.62 36.34
C ASP A 286 40.81 7.13 36.08
N ASP A 287 41.07 6.34 37.13
CA ASP A 287 41.35 4.90 37.00
C ASP A 287 40.07 4.15 36.62
N GLU A 288 38.95 4.44 37.28
CA GLU A 288 37.62 3.92 36.94
C GLU A 288 37.23 4.28 35.49
N ARG A 289 37.48 5.54 35.09
CA ARG A 289 37.20 6.00 33.73
C ARG A 289 38.02 5.22 32.70
N ASN A 290 39.31 5.03 32.94
CA ASN A 290 40.21 4.31 32.04
C ASN A 290 39.83 2.82 31.93
N GLU A 291 39.47 2.19 33.05
CA GLU A 291 38.98 0.81 33.08
C GLU A 291 37.69 0.68 32.24
N LEU A 292 36.73 1.58 32.45
CA LEU A 292 35.46 1.54 31.74
C LEU A 292 35.65 1.80 30.23
N GLN A 293 36.54 2.73 29.85
CA GLN A 293 36.92 2.94 28.45
C GLN A 293 37.47 1.67 27.82
N SER A 294 38.43 1.00 28.47
CA SER A 294 39.03 -0.23 27.97
C SER A 294 38.00 -1.34 27.82
N LYS A 295 37.13 -1.53 28.83
CA LYS A 295 36.05 -2.52 28.82
C LYS A 295 35.04 -2.26 27.70
N THR A 296 34.61 -1.02 27.53
CA THR A 296 33.66 -0.58 26.49
C THR A 296 34.22 -0.87 25.09
N ILE A 297 35.47 -0.48 24.83
CA ILE A 297 36.12 -0.74 23.53
C ILE A 297 36.33 -2.23 23.31
N GLY A 298 36.71 -2.98 24.34
CA GLY A 298 36.81 -4.44 24.28
C GLY A 298 35.47 -5.09 23.91
N ALA A 299 34.37 -4.69 24.55
CA ALA A 299 33.02 -5.19 24.28
C ALA A 299 32.58 -4.87 22.85
N ILE A 300 32.73 -3.61 22.40
CA ILE A 300 32.42 -3.21 21.03
C ILE A 300 33.24 -4.01 20.02
N THR A 301 34.54 -4.19 20.25
CA THR A 301 35.43 -4.94 19.35
C THR A 301 34.97 -6.38 19.20
N LEU A 302 34.62 -7.04 20.30
CA LEU A 302 34.09 -8.42 20.27
C LEU A 302 32.78 -8.49 19.49
N ILE A 303 31.85 -7.57 19.76
CA ILE A 303 30.55 -7.54 19.08
C ILE A 303 30.73 -7.29 17.57
N VAL A 304 31.59 -6.35 17.18
CA VAL A 304 31.88 -6.03 15.78
C VAL A 304 32.50 -7.23 15.06
N ASN A 305 33.45 -7.93 15.68
CA ASN A 305 34.06 -9.12 15.08
C ASN A 305 33.02 -10.25 14.82
N GLU A 306 32.09 -10.45 15.76
CA GLU A 306 30.99 -11.38 15.57
C GLU A 306 30.05 -10.93 14.45
N LEU A 307 29.73 -9.63 14.38
CA LEU A 307 28.95 -9.06 13.28
C LEU A 307 29.64 -9.26 11.91
N GLU A 308 30.95 -9.04 11.82
CA GLU A 308 31.74 -9.26 10.60
C GLU A 308 31.69 -10.73 10.13
N THR A 309 31.46 -11.67 11.05
CA THR A 309 31.30 -13.10 10.73
C THR A 309 29.85 -13.44 10.34
N ARG A 310 28.86 -12.83 11.00
CA ARG A 310 27.43 -13.15 10.84
C ARG A 310 26.79 -12.44 9.65
N ILE A 311 27.20 -11.21 9.35
CA ILE A 311 26.66 -10.42 8.23
C ILE A 311 26.81 -11.16 6.89
N PRO A 312 27.98 -11.73 6.53
CA PRO A 312 28.12 -12.49 5.28
C PRO A 312 27.20 -13.72 5.19
N VAL A 313 26.89 -14.35 6.33
CA VAL A 313 25.95 -15.48 6.39
C VAL A 313 24.53 -15.01 6.08
N LEU A 314 24.10 -13.89 6.68
CA LEU A 314 22.82 -13.28 6.38
C LEU A 314 22.75 -12.83 4.91
N GLU A 315 23.79 -12.15 4.42
CA GLU A 315 23.88 -11.69 3.04
C GLU A 315 23.75 -12.85 2.06
N LYS A 316 24.43 -13.98 2.31
CA LYS A 316 24.29 -15.19 1.51
C LYS A 316 22.86 -15.73 1.51
N LYS A 317 22.19 -15.78 2.67
CA LYS A 317 20.78 -16.22 2.78
C LYS A 317 19.86 -15.30 1.97
N VAL A 318 20.04 -13.98 2.11
CA VAL A 318 19.25 -12.96 1.38
C VAL A 318 19.49 -13.04 -0.12
N ASN A 319 20.75 -13.17 -0.57
CA ASN A 319 21.08 -13.27 -1.99
C ASN A 319 20.53 -14.56 -2.62
N ASN A 320 20.60 -15.69 -1.91
CA ASN A 320 19.98 -16.93 -2.37
C ASN A 320 18.47 -16.77 -2.55
N LEU A 321 17.79 -16.19 -1.56
CA LEU A 321 16.36 -15.90 -1.64
C LEU A 321 16.02 -14.97 -2.81
N ILE A 322 16.76 -13.86 -2.98
CA ILE A 322 16.56 -12.92 -4.08
C ILE A 322 16.75 -13.63 -5.43
N ASN A 323 17.74 -14.51 -5.56
CA ASN A 323 17.95 -15.28 -6.78
C ASN A 323 16.77 -16.22 -7.07
N HIS A 324 16.28 -16.96 -6.08
CA HIS A 324 15.10 -17.81 -6.26
C HIS A 324 13.85 -16.99 -6.63
N LEU A 325 13.62 -15.86 -5.95
CA LEU A 325 12.50 -14.97 -6.28
C LEU A 325 12.60 -14.44 -7.73
N LYS A 326 13.81 -14.13 -8.18
CA LYS A 326 14.08 -13.60 -9.52
C LYS A 326 13.94 -14.65 -10.62
N GLU A 327 14.39 -15.88 -10.40
CA GLU A 327 14.27 -16.98 -11.38
C GLU A 327 12.80 -17.27 -11.73
N GLU A 328 11.90 -17.02 -10.77
CA GLU A 328 10.46 -17.17 -10.94
C GLU A 328 9.76 -15.87 -11.41
N THR A 329 10.47 -14.76 -11.66
CA THR A 329 9.86 -13.48 -12.11
C THR A 329 9.87 -13.34 -13.63
#